data_AF-A0A9P7CPC8-F1
#
_entry.id   AF-A0A9P7CPC8-F1
#
_cell.length_a   1.000
_cell.length_b   1.000
_cell.length_c   1.000
_cell.angle_alpha   90.00
_cell.angle_beta   90.00
_cell.angle_gamma   90.00
#
_symmetry.space_group_name_H-M   'P 1'
#
loop_
_entity.id
_entity.type
_entity.pdbx_description
1 polymer ?
#
loop_
_entity_poly.entity_id
_entity_poly.type
_entity_poly.pdbx_seq_one_letter_code
_entity_poly.pdbx_strand_id
1 'polypeptide(L)'
;MDITAGKKRPAEELEGEQPPVKRSAQYIMREPSIFNIKPVDDVIKYIADFIGKHCHLQNVEIEAKFGLFIDKKTYKRMNINALTETIIPQELVRNYRFESNMALEQHRHFNKMLNEMVTKTRAKDYKGERIQYKHTNEIDRFYAIPNSNSKWRVTIDQQGKIVPNGIIEKERIADLNIHSPNQPLDFRISVNVEHPRPKPTCDFMYERVKDRISYQHGGISFDLTQVKSTTSNEPDLRHELELEMSDSTLLAVERMKYNKKEQSQYTQMIEVFVNNIRLLGRSALKQ
;
A
#
# COMPACT_ATOMS: atom_id res chain seq x y z
N MET A 1 -53.62 -9.58 -74.04
CA MET A 1 -53.90 -8.14 -74.10
C MET A 1 -55.10 -7.93 -73.21
N ASP A 2 -54.92 -7.34 -72.03
CA ASP A 2 -56.01 -6.65 -71.36
C ASP A 2 -55.42 -5.61 -70.42
N ILE A 3 -55.90 -4.39 -70.61
CA ILE A 3 -55.49 -3.16 -69.96
C ILE A 3 -56.53 -2.90 -68.88
N THR A 4 -56.14 -2.86 -67.60
CA THR A 4 -56.97 -2.24 -66.57
C THR A 4 -56.13 -1.34 -65.68
N ALA A 5 -56.50 -0.07 -65.74
CA ALA A 5 -55.93 1.04 -65.01
C ALA A 5 -56.47 1.10 -63.57
N GLY A 6 -55.55 1.40 -62.65
CA GLY A 6 -55.74 2.39 -61.59
C GLY A 6 -56.76 2.13 -60.47
N LYS A 7 -56.25 1.76 -59.28
CA LYS A 7 -56.80 2.27 -58.00
C LYS A 7 -55.66 2.78 -57.11
N LYS A 8 -55.81 4.05 -56.70
CA LYS A 8 -54.91 4.79 -55.81
C LYS A 8 -54.88 4.13 -54.42
N ARG A 9 -53.68 3.96 -53.86
CA ARG A 9 -53.45 3.54 -52.47
C ARG A 9 -53.75 4.70 -51.51
N PRO A 10 -54.42 4.49 -50.37
CA PRO A 10 -54.45 5.46 -49.26
C PRO A 10 -53.07 5.51 -48.59
N ALA A 11 -52.73 6.69 -48.05
CA ALA A 11 -51.45 7.00 -47.42
C ALA A 11 -51.09 5.99 -46.31
N GLU A 12 -49.84 5.52 -46.34
CA GLU A 12 -49.21 4.78 -45.24
C GLU A 12 -49.32 5.63 -43.96
N GLU A 13 -50.04 5.11 -42.98
CA GLU A 13 -49.94 5.55 -41.60
C GLU A 13 -48.48 5.37 -41.17
N LEU A 14 -47.81 6.48 -40.88
CA LEU A 14 -46.53 6.50 -40.20
C LEU A 14 -46.68 5.73 -38.88
N GLU A 15 -46.22 4.48 -38.86
CA GLU A 15 -45.99 3.74 -37.63
C GLU A 15 -45.06 4.57 -36.76
N GLY A 16 -45.61 5.20 -35.73
CA GLY A 16 -44.82 5.87 -34.71
C GLY A 16 -43.93 4.83 -34.04
N GLU A 17 -42.62 4.94 -34.25
CA GLU A 17 -41.62 4.23 -33.46
C GLU A 17 -41.91 4.50 -31.97
N GLN A 18 -42.41 3.49 -31.27
CA GLN A 18 -42.48 3.55 -29.82
C GLN A 18 -41.05 3.74 -29.28
N PRO A 19 -40.81 4.75 -28.41
CA PRO A 19 -39.50 4.94 -27.85
C PRO A 19 -39.06 3.67 -27.11
N PRO A 20 -37.77 3.31 -27.14
CA PRO A 20 -37.30 2.09 -26.52
C PRO A 20 -37.66 2.11 -25.03
N VAL A 21 -38.43 1.12 -24.61
CA VAL A 21 -38.78 0.90 -23.20
C VAL A 21 -37.46 0.81 -22.44
N LYS A 22 -37.14 1.85 -21.67
CA LYS A 22 -36.04 1.85 -20.71
C LYS A 22 -36.35 0.77 -19.68
N ARG A 23 -35.91 -0.48 -19.93
CA ARG A 23 -35.87 -1.52 -18.91
C ARG A 23 -34.95 -0.99 -17.82
N SER A 24 -35.54 -0.52 -16.72
CA SER A 24 -34.79 -0.28 -15.51
C SER A 24 -34.11 -1.60 -15.16
N ALA A 25 -32.78 -1.63 -15.18
CA ALA A 25 -32.04 -2.76 -14.68
C ALA A 25 -32.41 -2.91 -13.20
N GLN A 26 -33.36 -3.79 -12.89
CA GLN A 26 -33.65 -4.18 -11.52
C GLN A 26 -32.38 -4.81 -10.99
N TYR A 27 -31.68 -4.09 -10.11
CA TYR A 27 -30.56 -4.64 -9.38
C TYR A 27 -31.09 -5.76 -8.49
N ILE A 28 -30.87 -7.00 -8.92
CA ILE A 28 -31.17 -8.17 -8.09
C ILE A 28 -30.11 -8.19 -6.99
N MET A 29 -30.48 -7.73 -5.79
CA MET A 29 -29.64 -7.85 -4.60
C MET A 29 -29.56 -9.34 -4.24
N ARG A 30 -28.37 -9.94 -4.38
CA ARG A 30 -28.11 -11.33 -4.00
C ARG A 30 -27.40 -11.39 -2.66
N GLU A 31 -27.74 -12.41 -1.88
CA GLU A 31 -26.99 -12.74 -0.67
C GLU A 31 -25.54 -13.11 -1.03
N PRO A 32 -24.55 -12.78 -0.18
CA PRO A 32 -23.14 -13.01 -0.46
C PRO A 32 -22.75 -14.50 -0.48
N SER A 33 -23.53 -15.36 0.17
CA SER A 33 -23.39 -16.83 0.15
C SER A 33 -24.68 -17.48 0.65
N ILE A 34 -24.78 -18.82 0.58
CA ILE A 34 -25.88 -19.60 1.18
C ILE A 34 -26.00 -19.42 2.71
N PHE A 35 -24.92 -18.97 3.36
CA PHE A 35 -24.89 -18.67 4.78
C PHE A 35 -25.22 -17.20 5.08
N ASN A 36 -25.51 -16.39 4.04
CA ASN A 36 -25.62 -14.94 4.11
C ASN A 36 -24.37 -14.27 4.75
N ILE A 37 -23.19 -14.91 4.60
CA ILE A 37 -21.90 -14.46 5.13
C ILE A 37 -20.91 -14.35 3.97
N LYS A 38 -20.20 -13.22 3.86
CA LYS A 38 -19.07 -13.07 2.93
C LYS A 38 -17.81 -13.68 3.59
N PRO A 39 -17.18 -14.72 3.02
CA PRO A 39 -15.94 -15.25 3.56
C PRO A 39 -14.82 -14.22 3.42
N VAL A 40 -13.89 -14.23 4.38
CA VAL A 40 -12.67 -13.43 4.31
C VAL A 40 -11.70 -14.12 3.35
N ASP A 41 -11.05 -13.34 2.51
CA ASP A 41 -9.99 -13.79 1.60
C ASP A 41 -8.83 -14.43 2.38
N ASP A 42 -8.31 -15.55 1.91
CA ASP A 42 -7.28 -16.32 2.63
C ASP A 42 -5.97 -15.54 2.80
N VAL A 43 -5.60 -14.71 1.81
CA VAL A 43 -4.42 -13.84 1.91
C VAL A 43 -4.64 -12.79 3.00
N ILE A 44 -5.81 -12.13 3.02
CA ILE A 44 -6.17 -11.18 4.09
C ILE A 44 -6.14 -11.85 5.45
N LYS A 45 -6.74 -13.04 5.59
CA LYS A 45 -6.73 -13.80 6.84
C LYS A 45 -5.32 -14.12 7.31
N TYR A 46 -4.45 -14.58 6.40
CA TYR A 46 -3.06 -14.88 6.73
C TYR A 46 -2.29 -13.62 7.15
N ILE A 47 -2.49 -12.49 6.45
CA ILE A 47 -1.89 -11.20 6.82
C ILE A 47 -2.40 -10.76 8.20
N ALA A 48 -3.68 -10.92 8.48
CA ALA A 48 -4.28 -10.61 9.77
C ALA A 48 -3.66 -11.47 10.89
N ASP A 49 -3.45 -12.77 10.67
CA ASP A 49 -2.78 -13.62 11.65
C ASP A 49 -1.29 -13.31 11.81
N PHE A 50 -0.60 -12.93 10.73
CA PHE A 50 0.79 -12.48 10.78
C PHE A 50 0.95 -11.20 11.61
N ILE A 51 0.15 -10.16 11.32
CA ILE A 51 0.19 -8.89 12.03
C ILE A 51 -0.25 -9.07 13.49
N GLY A 52 -1.28 -9.89 13.72
CA GLY A 52 -1.85 -10.12 15.06
C GLY A 52 -0.85 -10.74 16.05
N LYS A 53 0.18 -11.44 15.57
CA LYS A 53 1.25 -11.98 16.41
C LYS A 53 2.14 -10.90 17.03
N HIS A 54 2.20 -9.70 16.43
CA HIS A 54 3.20 -8.70 16.78
C HIS A 54 2.61 -7.31 17.06
N CYS A 55 1.35 -7.05 16.71
CA CYS A 55 0.74 -5.71 16.86
C CYS A 55 0.64 -5.22 18.32
N HIS A 56 0.79 -6.10 19.32
CA HIS A 56 0.77 -5.75 20.74
C HIS A 56 2.10 -5.21 21.27
N LEU A 57 3.18 -5.29 20.48
CA LEU A 57 4.50 -4.82 20.89
C LEU A 57 4.50 -3.29 21.01
N GLN A 58 5.18 -2.77 22.03
CA GLN A 58 5.32 -1.33 22.22
C GLN A 58 6.22 -0.73 21.12
N ASN A 59 5.86 0.46 20.61
CA ASN A 59 6.56 1.13 19.51
C ASN A 59 6.70 0.26 18.25
N VAL A 60 5.71 -0.61 18.01
CA VAL A 60 5.66 -1.40 16.79
C VAL A 60 5.27 -0.53 15.61
N GLU A 61 6.00 -0.71 14.52
CA GLU A 61 5.74 -0.13 13.20
C GLU A 61 5.39 -1.28 12.25
N ILE A 62 4.25 -1.18 11.59
CA ILE A 62 3.77 -2.16 10.61
C ILE A 62 3.62 -1.43 9.27
N GLU A 63 4.49 -1.78 8.33
CA GLU A 63 4.62 -1.10 7.04
C GLU A 63 4.61 -2.10 5.88
N ALA A 64 3.90 -1.77 4.80
CA ALA A 64 3.98 -2.45 3.53
C ALA A 64 4.84 -1.63 2.57
N LYS A 65 5.84 -2.26 1.96
CA LYS A 65 6.72 -1.63 0.96
C LYS A 65 6.51 -2.25 -0.39
N PHE A 66 6.41 -1.41 -1.42
CA PHE A 66 6.44 -1.88 -2.81
C PHE A 66 7.87 -2.09 -3.29
N GLY A 67 8.05 -3.09 -4.13
CA GLY A 67 9.36 -3.42 -4.69
C GLY A 67 9.30 -4.67 -5.55
N LEU A 68 10.45 -5.31 -5.74
CA LEU A 68 10.56 -6.55 -6.49
C LEU A 68 11.30 -7.61 -5.67
N PHE A 69 10.84 -8.85 -5.73
CA PHE A 69 11.64 -9.99 -5.28
C PHE A 69 12.57 -10.41 -6.42
N ILE A 70 13.87 -10.22 -6.24
CA ILE A 70 14.89 -10.58 -7.22
C ILE A 70 15.52 -11.92 -6.84
N ASP A 71 15.53 -12.86 -7.77
CA ASP A 71 16.23 -14.14 -7.62
C ASP A 71 17.74 -13.89 -7.56
N LYS A 72 18.39 -14.39 -6.50
CA LYS A 72 19.82 -14.18 -6.27
C LYS A 72 20.73 -14.85 -7.30
N LYS A 73 20.23 -15.85 -8.04
CA LYS A 73 20.96 -16.58 -9.08
C LYS A 73 20.74 -15.96 -10.46
N THR A 74 19.49 -15.64 -10.80
CA THR A 74 19.16 -15.17 -12.16
C THR A 74 19.16 -13.65 -12.29
N TYR A 75 19.16 -12.92 -11.17
CA TYR A 75 19.03 -11.45 -11.11
C TYR A 75 17.76 -10.92 -11.80
N LYS A 76 16.76 -11.77 -11.97
CA LYS A 76 15.45 -11.42 -12.52
C LYS A 76 14.41 -11.39 -11.41
N ARG A 77 13.27 -10.74 -11.68
CA ARG A 77 12.09 -10.83 -10.83
C ARG A 77 11.71 -12.30 -10.63
N MET A 78 11.36 -12.63 -9.39
CA MET A 78 10.87 -13.93 -8.97
C MET A 78 9.77 -14.42 -9.91
N ASN A 79 9.87 -15.71 -10.25
CA ASN A 79 8.77 -16.44 -10.86
C ASN A 79 8.67 -17.80 -10.16
N ILE A 80 7.62 -17.97 -9.36
CA ILE A 80 7.30 -19.22 -8.65
C ILE A 80 6.14 -19.97 -9.33
N ASN A 81 5.82 -19.62 -10.58
CA ASN A 81 4.67 -20.14 -11.35
C ASN A 81 3.31 -19.93 -10.66
N ALA A 82 3.22 -18.93 -9.78
CA ALA A 82 1.95 -18.48 -9.23
C ALA A 82 1.17 -17.70 -10.28
N LEU A 83 -0.15 -17.93 -10.36
CA LEU A 83 -1.03 -17.21 -11.28
C LEU A 83 -1.70 -15.99 -10.64
N THR A 84 -1.64 -15.86 -9.32
CA THR A 84 -2.28 -14.79 -8.55
C THR A 84 -1.38 -14.31 -7.43
N GLU A 85 -1.76 -13.20 -6.78
CA GLU A 85 -1.14 -12.74 -5.54
C GLU A 85 -0.97 -13.91 -4.56
N THR A 86 0.26 -14.15 -4.13
CA THR A 86 0.63 -15.35 -3.38
C THR A 86 1.67 -15.00 -2.32
N ILE A 87 1.44 -15.47 -1.10
CA ILE A 87 2.42 -15.38 -0.01
C ILE A 87 3.61 -16.28 -0.35
N ILE A 88 4.82 -15.73 -0.31
CA ILE A 88 6.04 -16.46 -0.62
C ILE A 88 6.35 -17.40 0.55
N PRO A 89 6.45 -18.72 0.31
CA PRO A 89 6.81 -19.68 1.35
C PRO A 89 8.19 -19.42 1.94
N GLN A 90 8.35 -19.66 3.24
CA GLN A 90 9.56 -19.31 4.00
C GLN A 90 10.81 -20.00 3.46
N GLU A 91 10.68 -21.22 2.96
CA GLU A 91 11.74 -22.01 2.33
C GLU A 91 12.28 -21.35 1.05
N LEU A 92 11.45 -20.59 0.34
CA LEU A 92 11.85 -19.89 -0.88
C LEU A 92 12.50 -18.55 -0.57
N VAL A 93 12.12 -17.87 0.52
CA VAL A 93 12.59 -16.50 0.87
C VAL A 93 14.11 -16.37 0.82
N ARG A 94 14.87 -17.42 1.19
CA ARG A 94 16.34 -17.41 1.18
C ARG A 94 16.94 -17.22 -0.22
N ASN A 95 16.25 -17.63 -1.27
CA ASN A 95 16.70 -17.55 -2.66
C ASN A 95 16.50 -16.15 -3.27
N TYR A 96 15.73 -15.28 -2.61
CA TYR A 96 15.34 -14.00 -3.16
C TYR A 96 15.80 -12.84 -2.28
N ARG A 97 16.06 -11.69 -2.90
CA ARG A 97 16.31 -10.41 -2.25
C ARG A 97 15.13 -9.50 -2.56
N PHE A 98 14.58 -8.84 -1.54
CA PHE A 98 13.59 -7.80 -1.78
C PHE A 98 14.30 -6.48 -2.07
N GLU A 99 13.96 -5.86 -3.18
CA GLU A 99 14.44 -4.55 -3.59
C GLU A 99 13.30 -3.55 -3.47
N SER A 100 13.31 -2.78 -2.37
CA SER A 100 12.39 -1.68 -2.12
C SER A 100 12.80 -0.49 -3.00
N ASN A 101 12.47 -0.56 -4.29
CA ASN A 101 12.72 0.50 -5.26
C ASN A 101 11.71 0.39 -6.41
N MET A 102 11.45 1.51 -7.07
CA MET A 102 10.66 1.55 -8.29
C MET A 102 11.25 2.54 -9.30
N ALA A 103 10.77 2.46 -10.55
CA ALA A 103 11.17 3.44 -11.56
C ALA A 103 10.69 4.85 -11.17
N LEU A 104 11.46 5.88 -11.52
CA LEU A 104 11.10 7.28 -11.27
C LEU A 104 9.71 7.63 -11.86
N GLU A 105 9.36 7.06 -13.01
CA GLU A 105 8.05 7.27 -13.64
C GLU A 105 6.91 6.66 -12.83
N GLN A 106 7.09 5.48 -12.24
CA GLN A 106 6.12 4.89 -11.31
C GLN A 106 5.93 5.78 -10.07
N HIS A 107 7.04 6.26 -9.49
CA HIS A 107 6.98 7.18 -8.35
C HIS A 107 6.25 8.49 -8.67
N ARG A 108 6.54 9.10 -9.83
CA ARG A 108 5.83 10.29 -10.32
C ARG A 108 4.34 10.02 -10.56
N HIS A 109 4.01 8.85 -11.11
CA HIS A 109 2.63 8.43 -11.35
C HIS A 109 1.85 8.34 -10.03
N PHE A 110 2.41 7.66 -9.01
CA PHE A 110 1.80 7.58 -7.69
C PHE A 110 1.62 8.95 -7.04
N ASN A 111 2.64 9.81 -7.10
CA ASN A 111 2.57 11.17 -6.57
C ASN A 111 1.41 11.96 -7.21
N LYS A 112 1.29 11.92 -8.54
CA LYS A 112 0.20 12.58 -9.27
C LYS A 112 -1.17 12.06 -8.81
N MET A 113 -1.36 10.75 -8.78
CA MET A 113 -2.62 10.13 -8.39
C MET A 113 -3.01 10.46 -6.94
N LEU A 114 -2.07 10.43 -5.99
CA LEU A 114 -2.35 10.76 -4.59
C LEU A 114 -2.66 12.26 -4.41
N ASN A 115 -1.99 13.15 -5.14
CA ASN A 115 -2.32 14.58 -5.16
C ASN A 115 -3.70 14.89 -5.75
N GLU A 116 -4.11 14.16 -6.79
CA GLU A 116 -5.47 14.23 -7.34
C GLU A 116 -6.51 13.82 -6.29
N MET A 117 -6.22 12.77 -5.51
CA MET A 117 -7.09 12.33 -4.42
C MET A 117 -7.16 13.37 -3.29
N VAL A 118 -6.05 14.01 -2.91
CA VAL A 118 -6.07 15.15 -1.96
C VAL A 118 -6.98 16.26 -2.46
N THR A 119 -6.88 16.61 -3.75
CA THR A 119 -7.72 17.65 -4.36
C THR A 119 -9.20 17.27 -4.31
N LYS A 120 -9.52 16.03 -4.68
CA LYS A 120 -10.88 15.48 -4.65
C LYS A 120 -11.49 15.51 -3.26
N THR A 121 -10.75 15.05 -2.25
CA THR A 121 -11.26 14.99 -0.86
C THR A 121 -11.39 16.36 -0.20
N ARG A 122 -10.74 17.40 -0.75
CA ARG A 122 -10.88 18.78 -0.28
C ARG A 122 -12.11 19.50 -0.82
N ALA A 123 -12.78 18.96 -1.85
CA ALA A 123 -13.98 19.54 -2.44
C ALA A 123 -15.09 19.78 -1.39
N LYS A 124 -15.94 20.79 -1.63
CA LYS A 124 -16.96 21.22 -0.65
C LYS A 124 -18.06 20.17 -0.45
N ASP A 125 -18.38 19.41 -1.49
CA ASP A 125 -19.41 18.38 -1.54
C ASP A 125 -18.91 16.99 -1.12
N TYR A 126 -17.60 16.84 -0.85
CA TYR A 126 -17.03 15.58 -0.41
C TYR A 126 -17.44 15.26 1.03
N LYS A 127 -18.09 14.09 1.20
CA LYS A 127 -18.65 13.64 2.49
C LYS A 127 -17.77 12.65 3.27
N GLY A 128 -16.64 12.25 2.70
CA GLY A 128 -15.72 11.28 3.33
C GLY A 128 -14.62 11.93 4.17
N GLU A 129 -13.72 11.10 4.69
CA GLU A 129 -12.52 11.54 5.38
C GLU A 129 -11.57 12.25 4.41
N ARG A 130 -11.07 13.43 4.82
CA ARG A 130 -10.15 14.23 4.01
C ARG A 130 -8.75 13.67 4.10
N ILE A 131 -8.06 13.58 2.96
CA ILE A 131 -6.66 13.16 2.95
C ILE A 131 -5.79 14.29 3.46
N GLN A 132 -5.00 14.01 4.49
CA GLN A 132 -3.98 14.94 4.99
C GLN A 132 -2.71 14.81 4.14
N TYR A 133 -2.00 15.92 3.96
CA TYR A 133 -0.81 16.00 3.13
C TYR A 133 0.32 16.68 3.91
N LYS A 134 1.52 16.11 3.87
CA LYS A 134 2.73 16.68 4.46
C LYS A 134 3.92 16.37 3.55
N HIS A 135 4.79 17.36 3.36
CA HIS A 135 6.05 17.19 2.64
C HIS A 135 7.19 17.49 3.61
N THR A 136 8.08 16.53 3.82
CA THR A 136 9.26 16.69 4.68
C THR A 136 10.53 16.37 3.92
N ASN A 137 11.59 17.03 4.34
CA ASN A 137 12.95 16.74 3.91
C ASN A 137 13.75 16.51 5.17
N GLU A 138 14.32 15.32 5.29
CA GLU A 138 14.94 14.84 6.52
C GLU A 138 16.29 14.20 6.19
N ILE A 139 17.23 14.29 7.13
CA ILE A 139 18.52 13.63 7.06
C ILE A 139 18.53 12.55 8.14
N ASP A 140 18.70 11.31 7.72
CA ASP A 140 18.92 10.18 8.62
C ASP A 140 20.42 9.93 8.76
N ARG A 141 20.96 10.12 9.97
CA ARG A 141 22.34 9.79 10.34
C ARG A 141 22.39 8.46 11.08
N PHE A 142 23.33 7.59 10.70
CA PHE A 142 23.49 6.27 11.29
C PHE A 142 24.76 6.17 12.12
N TYR A 143 24.63 5.71 13.35
CA TYR A 143 25.70 5.61 14.34
C TYR A 143 25.97 4.14 14.65
N ALA A 144 27.24 3.73 14.62
CA ALA A 144 27.67 2.46 15.20
C ALA A 144 27.91 2.68 16.69
N ILE A 145 27.19 1.94 17.51
CA ILE A 145 27.34 2.03 18.95
C ILE A 145 28.40 1.01 19.39
N PRO A 146 29.44 1.44 20.14
CA PRO A 146 30.44 0.53 20.65
C PRO A 146 29.80 -0.63 21.42
N ASN A 147 30.27 -1.85 21.18
CA ASN A 147 29.75 -3.08 21.81
C ASN A 147 28.29 -3.42 21.46
N SER A 148 27.73 -2.82 20.42
CA SER A 148 26.43 -3.21 19.86
C SER A 148 26.57 -3.55 18.38
N ASN A 149 25.88 -4.60 17.95
CA ASN A 149 25.74 -4.93 16.53
C ASN A 149 24.62 -4.12 15.85
N SER A 150 23.88 -3.33 16.62
CA SER A 150 22.79 -2.50 16.13
C SER A 150 23.27 -1.09 15.76
N LYS A 151 22.58 -0.49 14.80
CA LYS A 151 22.81 0.91 14.39
C LYS A 151 21.72 1.78 14.98
N TRP A 152 22.12 2.91 15.55
CA TRP A 152 21.16 3.94 15.96
C TRP A 152 20.97 4.93 14.82
N ARG A 153 19.72 5.32 14.59
CA ARG A 153 19.32 6.32 13.59
C ARG A 153 18.93 7.59 14.31
N VAL A 154 19.50 8.71 13.87
CA VAL A 154 19.10 10.06 14.27
C VAL A 154 18.53 10.76 13.05
N THR A 155 17.25 11.13 13.12
CA THR A 155 16.54 11.88 12.07
C THR A 155 16.55 13.37 12.41
N ILE A 156 17.00 14.17 11.45
CA ILE A 156 17.17 15.62 11.57
C ILE A 156 16.36 16.30 10.47
N ASP A 157 15.68 17.40 10.80
CA ASP A 157 14.96 18.22 9.82
C ASP A 157 15.90 19.10 8.97
N GLN A 158 15.34 19.84 8.01
CA GLN A 158 16.10 20.77 7.16
C GLN A 158 16.77 21.91 7.96
N GLN A 159 16.28 22.22 9.16
CA GLN A 159 16.81 23.26 10.03
C GLN A 159 17.94 22.74 10.93
N GLY A 160 18.31 21.45 10.81
CA GLY A 160 19.36 20.84 11.63
C GLY A 160 18.89 20.42 13.02
N LYS A 161 17.58 20.46 13.30
CA LYS A 161 17.01 20.05 14.59
C LYS A 161 16.60 18.59 14.54
N ILE A 162 16.86 17.88 15.63
CA ILE A 162 16.42 16.48 15.79
C ILE A 162 14.89 16.44 15.83
N VAL A 163 14.31 15.61 14.96
CA VAL A 163 12.86 15.39 14.90
C VAL A 163 12.39 14.76 16.23
N PRO A 164 11.21 15.14 16.78
CA PRO A 164 10.67 14.50 17.98
C PRO A 164 10.62 12.97 17.83
N ASN A 165 11.13 12.25 18.83
CA ASN A 165 11.29 10.79 18.80
C ASN A 165 12.16 10.25 17.64
N GLY A 166 12.93 11.11 16.97
CA GLY A 166 13.75 10.76 15.81
C GLY A 166 15.07 10.06 16.15
N ILE A 167 15.32 9.69 17.41
CA ILE A 167 16.50 8.92 17.81
C ILE A 167 16.07 7.52 18.20
N ILE A 168 16.34 6.55 17.34
CA ILE A 168 15.84 5.18 17.51
C ILE A 168 16.90 4.12 17.20
N GLU A 169 16.69 2.94 17.76
CA GLU A 169 17.24 1.67 17.29
C GLU A 169 16.09 0.86 16.68
N LYS A 170 16.16 0.60 15.37
CA LYS A 170 15.12 -0.13 14.64
C LYS A 170 15.44 -1.62 14.61
N GLU A 171 14.59 -2.42 15.24
CA GLU A 171 14.70 -3.87 15.29
C GLU A 171 13.69 -4.49 14.32
N ARG A 172 14.16 -5.32 13.38
CA ARG A 172 13.30 -6.08 12.47
C ARG A 172 12.76 -7.31 13.20
N ILE A 173 11.45 -7.36 13.41
CA ILE A 173 10.78 -8.48 14.09
C ILE A 173 10.43 -9.58 13.10
N ALA A 174 9.72 -9.23 12.02
CA ALA A 174 9.25 -10.19 11.04
C ALA A 174 8.98 -9.55 9.68
N ASP A 175 9.05 -10.36 8.63
CA ASP A 175 8.68 -10.00 7.27
C ASP A 175 7.70 -11.02 6.69
N LEU A 176 6.66 -10.53 6.03
CA LEU A 176 5.79 -11.31 5.17
C LEU A 176 5.97 -10.83 3.73
N ASN A 177 6.37 -11.76 2.86
CA ASN A 177 6.70 -11.49 1.47
C ASN A 177 5.56 -11.95 0.57
N ILE A 178 5.05 -11.07 -0.30
CA ILE A 178 3.92 -11.38 -1.19
C ILE A 178 4.33 -11.12 -2.63
N HIS A 179 4.28 -12.17 -3.45
CA HIS A 179 4.50 -12.08 -4.89
C HIS A 179 3.19 -11.78 -5.62
N SER A 180 3.21 -10.81 -6.51
CA SER A 180 2.05 -10.33 -7.27
C SER A 180 2.30 -10.48 -8.78
N PRO A 181 2.17 -11.69 -9.35
CA PRO A 181 2.56 -11.99 -10.73
C PRO A 181 1.80 -11.17 -11.79
N ASN A 182 0.57 -10.76 -11.48
CA ASN A 182 -0.27 -9.95 -12.38
C ASN A 182 -0.08 -8.43 -12.20
N GLN A 183 0.82 -8.01 -11.31
CA GLN A 183 1.11 -6.60 -11.03
C GLN A 183 2.56 -6.27 -11.37
N PRO A 184 2.89 -5.02 -11.72
CA PRO A 184 4.28 -4.61 -11.98
C PRO A 184 5.19 -4.70 -10.76
N LEU A 185 4.63 -4.59 -9.55
CA LEU A 185 5.36 -4.58 -8.29
C LEU A 185 4.85 -5.70 -7.37
N ASP A 186 5.79 -6.28 -6.63
CA ASP A 186 5.53 -7.13 -5.47
C ASP A 186 5.46 -6.24 -4.21
N PHE A 187 5.13 -6.83 -3.05
CA PHE A 187 5.21 -6.10 -1.80
C PHE A 187 5.67 -6.97 -0.63
N ARG A 188 6.20 -6.29 0.39
CA ARG A 188 6.59 -6.88 1.67
C ARG A 188 5.91 -6.14 2.79
N ILE A 189 5.25 -6.86 3.69
CA ILE A 189 4.81 -6.32 4.97
C ILE A 189 5.91 -6.60 6.00
N SER A 190 6.49 -5.54 6.55
CA SER A 190 7.52 -5.60 7.59
C SER A 190 6.90 -5.19 8.92
N VAL A 191 7.27 -5.91 9.98
CA VAL A 191 7.01 -5.51 11.37
C VAL A 191 8.34 -5.18 12.02
N ASN A 192 8.46 -3.94 12.50
CA ASN A 192 9.64 -3.46 13.22
C ASN A 192 9.24 -2.98 14.61
N VAL A 193 10.18 -2.95 15.55
CA VAL A 193 10.06 -2.19 16.80
C VAL A 193 11.07 -1.05 16.76
N GLU A 194 10.60 0.16 17.01
CA GLU A 194 11.45 1.36 17.08
C GLU A 194 11.74 1.70 18.55
N HIS A 195 12.91 1.31 19.03
CA HIS A 195 13.32 1.55 20.41
C HIS A 195 13.87 2.98 20.54
N PRO A 196 13.27 3.87 21.35
CA PRO A 196 13.83 5.20 21.58
C PRO A 196 15.21 5.10 22.24
N ARG A 197 16.14 5.93 21.77
CA ARG A 197 17.52 5.98 22.26
C ARG A 197 17.94 7.42 22.60
N PRO A 198 18.88 7.60 23.55
CA PRO A 198 19.46 8.90 23.80
C PRO A 198 20.34 9.34 22.62
N LYS A 199 20.62 10.64 22.53
CA LYS A 199 21.51 11.18 21.50
C LYS A 199 22.90 10.52 21.61
N PRO A 200 23.42 9.90 20.53
CA PRO A 200 24.74 9.30 20.53
C PRO A 200 25.83 10.37 20.65
N THR A 201 26.95 10.01 21.27
CA THR A 201 28.14 10.87 21.43
C THR A 201 29.24 10.58 20.43
N CYS A 202 29.18 9.43 19.75
CA CYS A 202 30.10 9.06 18.68
C CYS A 202 29.74 9.78 17.36
N ASP A 203 30.68 9.77 16.42
CA ASP A 203 30.43 10.26 15.07
C ASP A 203 29.52 9.31 14.29
N PHE A 204 28.76 9.88 13.34
CA PHE A 204 27.95 9.08 12.44
C PHE A 204 28.84 8.39 11.40
N MET A 205 28.46 7.17 11.00
CA MET A 205 29.15 6.41 9.96
C MET A 205 28.80 6.90 8.57
N TYR A 206 27.51 7.15 8.34
CA TYR A 206 26.98 7.62 7.07
C TYR A 206 25.63 8.31 7.28
N GLU A 207 25.23 9.07 6.28
CA GLU A 207 23.93 9.72 6.25
C GLU A 207 23.22 9.49 4.92
N ARG A 208 21.90 9.58 4.96
CA ARG A 208 21.04 9.60 3.77
C ARG A 208 20.10 10.77 3.85
N VAL A 209 19.89 11.41 2.70
CA VAL A 209 18.93 12.50 2.55
C VAL A 209 17.62 11.90 2.04
N LYS A 210 16.52 12.24 2.70
CA LYS A 210 15.17 11.77 2.38
C LYS A 210 14.28 12.94 2.03
N ASP A 211 13.69 12.87 0.85
CA ASP A 211 12.60 13.74 0.41
C ASP A 211 11.30 12.94 0.44
N ARG A 212 10.39 13.27 1.35
CA ARG A 212 9.20 12.46 1.66
C ARG A 212 7.92 13.26 1.49
N ILE A 213 7.03 12.72 0.67
CA ILE A 213 5.65 13.18 0.52
C ILE A 213 4.74 12.16 1.21
N SER A 214 4.12 12.57 2.30
CA SER A 214 3.25 11.76 3.14
C SER A 214 1.78 12.14 2.98
N TYR A 215 0.94 11.15 2.78
CA TYR A 215 -0.51 11.27 2.79
C TYR A 215 -1.10 10.47 3.94
N GLN A 216 -2.14 10.95 4.61
CA GLN A 216 -2.83 10.18 5.66
C GLN A 216 -4.33 10.12 5.41
N HIS A 217 -4.89 8.92 5.52
CA HIS A 217 -6.32 8.65 5.35
C HIS A 217 -6.71 7.31 5.95
N GLY A 218 -7.77 7.28 6.78
CA GLY A 218 -8.33 6.03 7.30
C GLY A 218 -7.39 5.28 8.24
N GLY A 219 -6.56 6.01 9.00
CA GLY A 219 -5.56 5.43 9.90
C GLY A 219 -4.37 4.77 9.19
N ILE A 220 -4.15 5.10 7.92
CA ILE A 220 -3.01 4.63 7.11
C ILE A 220 -2.23 5.84 6.61
N SER A 221 -0.90 5.79 6.77
CA SER A 221 0.04 6.71 6.13
C SER A 221 0.51 6.13 4.81
N PHE A 222 0.61 6.94 3.77
CA PHE A 222 1.14 6.59 2.46
C PHE A 222 2.33 7.50 2.19
N ASP A 223 3.52 6.93 2.16
CA ASP A 223 4.78 7.67 2.08
C ASP A 223 5.46 7.40 0.75
N LEU A 224 5.57 8.44 -0.08
CA LEU A 224 6.44 8.46 -1.25
C LEU A 224 7.77 9.09 -0.85
N THR A 225 8.84 8.31 -0.90
CA THR A 225 10.16 8.76 -0.43
C THR A 225 11.21 8.61 -1.52
N GLN A 226 11.93 9.70 -1.80
CA GLN A 226 13.19 9.65 -2.52
C GLN A 226 14.34 9.62 -1.53
N VAL A 227 15.16 8.58 -1.60
CA VAL A 227 16.31 8.40 -0.70
C VAL A 227 17.60 8.54 -1.50
N LYS A 228 18.48 9.44 -1.05
CA LYS A 228 19.83 9.64 -1.60
C LYS A 228 20.86 9.23 -0.57
N SER A 229 21.61 8.16 -0.84
CA SER A 229 22.70 7.72 0.02
C SER A 229 24.02 8.43 -0.33
N THR A 230 24.81 8.77 0.67
CA THR A 230 26.11 9.47 0.51
C THR A 230 27.33 8.53 0.55
N THR A 231 27.11 7.21 0.66
CA THR A 231 28.17 6.22 0.98
C THR A 231 28.99 5.73 -0.20
N SER A 232 28.56 5.95 -1.44
CA SER A 232 29.23 5.46 -2.65
C SER A 232 29.54 6.59 -3.62
N ASN A 233 30.63 6.45 -4.39
CA ASN A 233 31.00 7.39 -5.46
C ASN A 233 29.93 7.50 -6.56
N GLU A 234 28.98 6.56 -6.61
CA GLU A 234 27.77 6.69 -7.42
C GLU A 234 26.55 7.05 -6.55
N PRO A 235 25.71 7.99 -7.00
CA PRO A 235 24.49 8.37 -6.30
C PRO A 235 23.46 7.23 -6.35
N ASP A 236 23.33 6.50 -5.24
CA ASP A 236 22.24 5.52 -5.03
C ASP A 236 20.94 6.29 -4.69
N LEU A 237 20.19 6.65 -5.73
CA LEU A 237 18.87 7.27 -5.64
C LEU A 237 17.79 6.19 -5.73
N ARG A 238 17.00 6.07 -4.66
CA ARG A 238 15.88 5.13 -4.58
C ARG A 238 14.55 5.85 -4.52
N HIS A 239 13.53 5.22 -5.10
CA HIS A 239 12.15 5.68 -5.08
C HIS A 239 11.33 4.63 -4.35
N GLU A 240 10.78 4.99 -3.20
CA GLU A 240 10.07 4.08 -2.31
C GLU A 240 8.60 4.52 -2.19
N LEU A 241 7.70 3.56 -2.08
CA LEU A 241 6.30 3.76 -1.67
C LEU A 241 6.02 2.81 -0.52
N GLU A 242 5.65 3.39 0.62
CA GLU A 242 5.39 2.68 1.87
C GLU A 242 3.96 2.98 2.33
N LEU A 243 3.27 1.98 2.85
CA LEU A 243 1.98 2.15 3.53
C LEU A 243 2.15 1.70 4.97
N GLU A 244 1.84 2.56 5.93
CA GLU A 244 2.03 2.29 7.35
C GLU A 244 0.69 2.37 8.09
N MET A 245 0.43 1.42 8.99
CA MET A 245 -0.71 1.53 9.90
C MET A 245 -0.39 2.53 11.01
N SER A 246 -1.02 3.71 11.00
CA SER A 246 -0.60 4.86 11.81
C SER A 246 -0.86 4.69 13.32
N ASP A 247 -1.85 3.86 13.71
CA ASP A 247 -2.21 3.65 15.11
C ASP A 247 -2.11 2.17 15.49
N SER A 248 -0.90 1.76 15.91
CA SER A 248 -0.63 0.41 16.38
C SER A 248 -1.34 0.09 17.72
N THR A 249 -1.65 1.11 18.52
CA THR A 249 -2.36 0.93 19.80
C THR A 249 -3.82 0.54 19.56
N LEU A 250 -4.52 1.27 18.69
CA LEU A 250 -5.87 0.93 18.26
C LEU A 250 -5.90 -0.46 17.61
N LEU A 251 -4.94 -0.76 16.74
CA LEU A 251 -4.84 -2.07 16.10
C LEU A 251 -4.72 -3.21 17.12
N ALA A 252 -3.89 -3.02 18.17
CA ALA A 252 -3.73 -3.99 19.25
C ALA A 252 -5.02 -4.18 20.05
N VAL A 253 -5.70 -3.08 20.39
CA VAL A 253 -6.99 -3.10 21.10
C VAL A 253 -8.05 -3.85 20.29
N GLU A 254 -8.16 -3.57 19.00
CA GLU A 254 -9.10 -4.26 18.12
C GLU A 254 -8.74 -5.75 17.96
N ARG A 255 -7.45 -6.10 17.90
CA ARG A 255 -7.02 -7.52 17.91
C ARG A 255 -7.41 -8.22 19.21
N MET A 256 -7.30 -7.56 20.36
CA MET A 256 -7.73 -8.13 21.63
C MET A 256 -9.23 -8.41 21.65
N LYS A 257 -10.07 -7.48 21.18
CA LYS A 257 -11.52 -7.70 21.03
C LYS A 257 -11.81 -8.87 20.09
N TYR A 258 -11.10 -8.95 18.97
CA TYR A 258 -11.23 -10.04 17.99
C TYR A 258 -10.94 -11.40 18.63
N ASN A 259 -9.84 -11.52 19.40
CA ASN A 259 -9.47 -12.75 20.09
C ASN A 259 -10.51 -13.16 21.15
N LYS A 260 -11.17 -12.19 21.79
CA LYS A 260 -12.27 -12.42 22.75
C LYS A 260 -13.62 -12.72 22.10
N LYS A 261 -13.71 -12.73 20.77
CA LYS A 261 -14.97 -12.86 20.00
C LYS A 261 -15.96 -11.73 20.30
N GLU A 262 -15.45 -10.57 20.69
CA GLU A 262 -16.22 -9.34 20.84
C GLU A 262 -16.35 -8.65 19.48
N GLN A 263 -17.23 -7.65 19.38
CA GLN A 263 -17.31 -6.80 18.19
C GLN A 263 -15.97 -6.07 18.00
N SER A 264 -15.32 -6.34 16.87
CA SER A 264 -13.99 -5.84 16.54
C SER A 264 -13.93 -5.37 15.10
N GLN A 265 -13.19 -4.29 14.86
CA GLN A 265 -12.88 -3.78 13.53
C GLN A 265 -11.55 -4.35 12.98
N TYR A 266 -10.88 -5.24 13.72
CA TYR A 266 -9.54 -5.72 13.36
C TYR A 266 -9.47 -6.26 11.92
N THR A 267 -10.35 -7.19 11.56
CA THR A 267 -10.38 -7.75 10.20
C THR A 267 -10.65 -6.68 9.14
N GLN A 268 -11.53 -5.72 9.44
CA GLN A 268 -11.84 -4.61 8.53
C GLN A 268 -10.63 -3.69 8.34
N MET A 269 -9.89 -3.38 9.40
CA MET A 269 -8.65 -2.59 9.32
C MET A 269 -7.62 -3.26 8.41
N ILE A 270 -7.42 -4.58 8.57
CA ILE A 270 -6.50 -5.34 7.70
C ILE A 270 -7.01 -5.38 6.25
N GLU A 271 -8.31 -5.59 6.04
CA GLU A 271 -8.91 -5.58 4.69
C GLU A 271 -8.74 -4.21 4.02
N VAL A 272 -8.97 -3.11 4.72
CA VAL A 272 -8.75 -1.75 4.19
C VAL A 272 -7.28 -1.51 3.86
N PHE A 273 -6.36 -1.94 4.73
CA PHE A 273 -4.91 -1.85 4.48
C PHE A 273 -4.50 -2.61 3.21
N VAL A 274 -4.89 -3.88 3.09
CA VAL A 274 -4.57 -4.73 1.94
C VAL A 274 -5.26 -4.24 0.66
N ASN A 275 -6.49 -3.72 0.75
CA ASN A 275 -7.19 -3.16 -0.40
C ASN A 275 -6.47 -1.93 -0.96
N ASN A 276 -5.94 -1.06 -0.11
CA ASN A 276 -5.11 0.07 -0.55
C ASN A 276 -3.82 -0.39 -1.24
N ILE A 277 -3.13 -1.39 -0.69
CA ILE A 277 -1.96 -2.02 -1.34
C ILE A 277 -2.35 -2.56 -2.73
N ARG A 278 -3.44 -3.32 -2.82
CA ARG A 278 -3.89 -3.94 -4.08
C ARG A 278 -4.28 -2.89 -5.13
N LEU A 279 -4.95 -1.81 -4.74
CA LEU A 279 -5.34 -0.73 -5.65
C LEU A 279 -4.12 0.01 -6.18
N LEU A 280 -3.14 0.31 -5.33
CA LEU A 280 -1.87 0.93 -5.76
C LEU A 280 -1.04 -0.02 -6.63
N GLY A 281 -0.97 -1.31 -6.28
CA GLY A 281 -0.30 -2.31 -7.10
C GLY A 281 -0.89 -2.41 -8.51
N ARG A 282 -2.23 -2.28 -8.64
CA ARG A 282 -2.95 -2.29 -9.92
C ARG A 282 -2.79 -1.02 -10.75
N SER A 283 -2.60 0.13 -10.10
CA SER A 283 -2.35 1.38 -10.81
C SER A 283 -0.87 1.59 -11.16
N ALA A 284 0.04 0.75 -10.66
CA ALA A 284 1.44 0.82 -11.02
C ALA A 284 1.63 0.74 -12.55
N LEU A 285 2.51 1.57 -13.09
CA LEU A 285 2.91 1.48 -14.49
C LEU A 285 3.72 0.20 -14.73
N LYS A 286 3.52 -0.46 -15.87
CA LYS A 286 4.37 -1.58 -16.32
C LYS A 286 5.75 -1.04 -16.68
N GLN A 287 6.79 -1.72 -16.23
CA GLN A 287 8.17 -1.49 -16.64
C GLN A 287 8.47 -2.25 -17.94
#